data_AF-A0A2M8GNL0-F1
#
_entry.id   AF-A0A2M8GNL0-F1
#
_cell.length_a   1.000
_cell.length_b   1.000
_cell.length_c   1.000
_cell.angle_alpha   90.00
_cell.angle_beta   90.00
_cell.angle_gamma   90.00
#
_symmetry.space_group_name_H-M   'P 1'
#
loop_
_entity.id
_entity.type
_entity.pdbx_description
1 polymer ?
#
loop_
_entity_poly.entity_id
_entity_poly.type
_entity_poly.pdbx_seq_one_letter_code
_entity_poly.pdbx_strand_id
1 'polypeptide(L)'
;MAKGTYVVLLNNDCIVDPSWLTELVKVAEKDEKIFAVGSKVYLQQTNKIQNAGIIMFEDGYGRDVGAVVKNHTQNYAEDIGQYNREKETYAACAVAALYRKSILDRIGLLDDAFFMYYEDVELSERARMRGFKIMYAPHAIVHHDHAASSGEWSNFFIYQSELGRLLHVFFWFPQRIFWREYLKFFGKSLLRIPLGIRRNKLNQQSQYIKISLFIVFHLVELCKKRNKKHEGIPKGVIEKNYQSIKDNKR
;
A
#
# COMPACT_ATOMS: atom_id res chain seq x y z
N MET A 1 -15.61 -17.50 -11.22
CA MET A 1 -15.14 -16.87 -9.96
C MET A 1 -14.45 -17.92 -9.10
N ALA A 2 -13.50 -17.51 -8.24
CA ALA A 2 -12.76 -18.40 -7.34
C ALA A 2 -13.69 -19.09 -6.32
N LYS A 3 -13.42 -20.37 -6.03
CA LYS A 3 -14.22 -21.22 -5.13
C LYS A 3 -13.52 -21.59 -3.82
N GLY A 4 -12.26 -21.21 -3.63
CA GLY A 4 -11.48 -21.54 -2.44
C GLY A 4 -11.87 -20.71 -1.21
N THR A 5 -11.51 -21.21 -0.02
CA THR A 5 -11.63 -20.47 1.26
C THR A 5 -10.77 -19.21 1.28
N TYR A 6 -9.67 -19.26 0.54
CA TYR A 6 -8.72 -18.17 0.37
C TYR A 6 -8.61 -17.78 -1.10
N VAL A 7 -8.31 -16.51 -1.32
CA VAL A 7 -7.95 -15.94 -2.62
C VAL A 7 -6.51 -15.49 -2.54
N VAL A 8 -5.72 -15.76 -3.58
CA VAL A 8 -4.32 -15.36 -3.63
C VAL A 8 -4.13 -14.40 -4.79
N LEU A 9 -3.42 -13.30 -4.54
CA LEU A 9 -2.82 -12.49 -5.57
C LEU A 9 -1.33 -12.85 -5.65
N LEU A 10 -0.87 -13.11 -6.86
CA LEU A 10 0.51 -13.45 -7.18
C LEU A 10 0.83 -12.79 -8.52
N ASN A 11 1.87 -11.96 -8.55
CA ASN A 11 2.32 -11.38 -9.82
C ASN A 11 2.90 -12.47 -10.74
N ASN A 12 2.80 -12.24 -12.05
CA ASN A 12 3.21 -13.18 -13.09
C ASN A 12 4.75 -13.33 -13.24
N ASP A 13 5.52 -12.47 -12.60
CA ASP A 13 6.98 -12.41 -12.55
C ASP A 13 7.54 -12.87 -11.19
N CYS A 14 6.75 -13.65 -10.45
CA CYS A 14 7.16 -14.25 -9.18
C CYS A 14 7.61 -15.72 -9.33
N ILE A 15 8.66 -16.08 -8.60
CA ILE A 15 9.07 -17.47 -8.35
C ILE A 15 8.85 -17.74 -6.85
N VAL A 16 7.98 -18.70 -6.54
CA VAL A 16 7.59 -19.02 -5.16
C VAL A 16 8.32 -20.27 -4.66
N ASP A 17 8.63 -20.30 -3.36
CA ASP A 17 9.12 -21.52 -2.71
C ASP A 17 8.03 -22.63 -2.74
N PRO A 18 8.39 -23.93 -2.84
CA PRO A 18 7.39 -25.02 -2.85
C PRO A 18 6.45 -25.03 -1.64
N SER A 19 6.89 -24.55 -0.48
CA SER A 19 6.09 -24.46 0.74
C SER A 19 5.30 -23.16 0.87
N TRP A 20 5.49 -22.19 -0.05
CA TRP A 20 4.98 -20.83 0.05
C TRP A 20 3.50 -20.73 0.42
N LEU A 21 2.62 -21.38 -0.33
CA LEU A 21 1.18 -21.31 -0.09
C LEU A 21 0.80 -21.95 1.24
N THR A 22 1.45 -23.07 1.61
CA THR A 22 1.24 -23.74 2.90
C THR A 22 1.62 -22.83 4.05
N GLU A 23 2.73 -22.09 3.97
CA GLU A 23 3.15 -21.13 4.99
C GLU A 23 2.17 -19.95 5.12
N LEU A 24 1.64 -19.43 4.01
CA LEU A 24 0.60 -18.40 4.07
C LEU A 24 -0.67 -18.90 4.78
N VAL A 25 -1.14 -20.11 4.43
CA VAL A 25 -2.33 -20.71 5.04
C VAL A 25 -2.10 -20.98 6.53
N LYS A 26 -0.93 -21.52 6.91
CA LYS A 26 -0.58 -21.75 8.32
C LYS A 26 -0.71 -20.50 9.17
N VAL A 27 -0.31 -19.33 8.66
CA VAL A 27 -0.49 -18.05 9.38
C VAL A 27 -1.95 -17.63 9.40
N ALA A 28 -2.66 -17.73 8.27
CA ALA A 28 -4.06 -17.34 8.17
C ALA A 28 -4.96 -18.13 9.14
N GLU A 29 -4.74 -19.42 9.31
CA GLU A 29 -5.53 -20.31 10.18
C GLU A 29 -5.34 -20.06 11.69
N LYS A 30 -4.36 -19.24 12.10
CA LYS A 30 -4.12 -18.96 13.53
C LYS A 30 -5.23 -18.14 14.18
N ASP A 31 -5.96 -17.35 13.41
CA ASP A 31 -7.04 -16.48 13.89
C ASP A 31 -7.98 -16.15 12.73
N GLU A 32 -9.29 -16.37 12.94
CA GLU A 32 -10.33 -16.06 11.96
C GLU A 32 -10.39 -14.56 11.60
N LYS A 33 -9.84 -13.68 12.46
CA LYS A 33 -9.71 -12.25 12.20
C LYS A 33 -8.56 -11.89 11.26
N ILE A 34 -7.68 -12.83 10.92
CA ILE A 34 -6.63 -12.58 9.92
C ILE A 34 -7.29 -12.53 8.56
N PHE A 35 -7.30 -11.32 7.98
CA PHE A 35 -7.83 -11.05 6.66
C PHE A 35 -6.82 -11.35 5.58
N ALA A 36 -5.60 -10.84 5.73
CA ALA A 36 -4.57 -10.97 4.72
C ALA A 36 -3.25 -11.40 5.33
N VAL A 37 -2.49 -12.18 4.57
CA VAL A 37 -1.13 -12.61 4.90
C VAL A 37 -0.22 -12.26 3.74
N GLY A 38 0.74 -11.38 3.99
CA GLY A 38 1.79 -11.01 3.04
C GLY A 38 2.99 -11.95 3.12
N SER A 39 3.61 -12.21 1.97
CA SER A 39 4.80 -13.05 1.84
C SER A 39 6.08 -12.31 2.23
N LYS A 40 7.17 -13.06 2.40
CA LYS A 40 8.53 -12.54 2.38
C LYS A 40 9.03 -12.49 0.94
N VAL A 41 9.20 -11.28 0.42
CA VAL A 41 9.55 -11.03 -0.98
C VAL A 41 10.99 -10.58 -1.08
N TYR A 42 11.79 -11.37 -1.79
CA TYR A 42 13.14 -11.02 -2.20
C TYR A 42 13.13 -10.38 -3.59
N LEU A 43 14.08 -9.48 -3.83
CA LEU A 43 14.46 -9.14 -5.20
C LEU A 43 15.05 -10.39 -5.87
N GLN A 44 14.59 -10.71 -7.08
CA GLN A 44 15.00 -11.90 -7.80
C GLN A 44 16.53 -11.99 -7.94
N GLN A 45 17.06 -13.21 -7.79
CA GLN A 45 18.51 -13.51 -7.84
C GLN A 45 19.37 -12.76 -6.82
N THR A 46 18.78 -12.25 -5.74
CA THR A 46 19.53 -11.61 -4.65
C THR A 46 19.08 -12.09 -3.28
N ASN A 47 19.87 -11.78 -2.25
CA ASN A 47 19.47 -11.93 -0.84
C ASN A 47 18.91 -10.62 -0.25
N LYS A 48 18.36 -9.73 -1.08
CA LYS A 48 17.81 -8.44 -0.63
C LYS A 48 16.30 -8.51 -0.52
N ILE A 49 15.76 -7.98 0.58
CA ILE A 49 14.32 -7.96 0.84
C ILE A 49 13.68 -6.78 0.14
N GLN A 50 12.79 -7.08 -0.80
CA GLN A 50 11.89 -6.11 -1.37
C GLN A 50 10.80 -5.75 -0.36
N ASN A 51 10.10 -6.75 0.18
CA ASN A 51 9.00 -6.56 1.10
C ASN A 51 8.94 -7.66 2.18
N ALA A 52 8.78 -7.25 3.43
CA ALA A 52 8.51 -8.09 4.59
C ALA A 52 7.41 -7.46 5.48
N GLY A 53 6.39 -6.91 4.81
CA GLY A 53 5.35 -6.05 5.37
C GLY A 53 5.49 -4.59 4.92
N ILE A 54 4.51 -3.76 5.31
CA ILE A 54 4.45 -2.34 4.95
C ILE A 54 4.43 -1.48 6.22
N ILE A 55 5.16 -0.36 6.18
CA ILE A 55 5.10 0.74 7.15
C ILE A 55 4.28 1.85 6.53
N MET A 56 3.34 2.40 7.29
CA MET A 56 2.60 3.61 6.92
C MET A 56 3.13 4.80 7.72
N PHE A 57 3.27 5.95 7.08
CA PHE A 57 3.69 7.20 7.72
C PHE A 57 2.51 8.16 7.92
N GLU A 58 2.73 9.16 8.79
CA GLU A 58 1.70 10.14 9.18
C GLU A 58 1.20 11.05 8.05
N ASP A 59 1.95 11.12 6.96
CA ASP A 59 1.65 11.86 5.73
C ASP A 59 1.07 10.96 4.63
N GLY A 60 0.82 9.69 4.95
CA GLY A 60 0.23 8.70 4.07
C GLY A 60 1.23 7.99 3.16
N TYR A 61 2.52 8.34 3.18
CA TYR A 61 3.50 7.55 2.43
C TYR A 61 3.59 6.14 3.02
N GLY A 62 3.53 5.14 2.14
CA GLY A 62 3.85 3.75 2.47
C GLY A 62 5.32 3.46 2.15
N ARG A 63 5.93 2.55 2.91
CA ARG A 63 7.25 2.01 2.58
C ARG A 63 7.29 0.52 2.90
N ASP A 64 7.81 -0.24 1.95
CA ASP A 64 8.06 -1.66 2.16
C ASP A 64 9.13 -1.87 3.24
N VAL A 65 8.86 -2.80 4.14
CA VAL A 65 9.85 -3.29 5.10
C VAL A 65 10.89 -4.05 4.29
N GLY A 66 12.10 -3.49 4.18
CA GLY A 66 13.15 -3.99 3.29
C GLY A 66 13.72 -2.87 2.42
N ALA A 67 12.87 -1.91 2.03
CA ALA A 67 13.31 -0.71 1.32
C ALA A 67 14.06 0.26 2.26
N VAL A 68 15.27 0.62 1.86
CA VAL A 68 16.18 1.55 2.55
C VAL A 68 16.45 2.72 1.62
N VAL A 69 16.11 3.94 2.06
CA VAL A 69 16.39 5.15 1.27
C VAL A 69 17.69 5.77 1.76
N LYS A 70 18.69 5.87 0.88
CA LYS A 70 19.97 6.55 1.15
C LYS A 70 20.25 7.53 0.02
N ASN A 71 20.58 8.78 0.35
CA ASN A 71 20.87 9.84 -0.63
C ASN A 71 19.80 9.97 -1.74
N HIS A 72 18.52 9.97 -1.36
CA HIS A 72 17.37 10.01 -2.28
C HIS A 72 17.29 8.85 -3.28
N THR A 73 18.02 7.76 -3.05
CA THR A 73 17.98 6.54 -3.86
C THR A 73 17.42 5.40 -3.02
N GLN A 74 16.44 4.70 -3.57
CA GLN A 74 15.90 3.49 -2.97
C GLN A 74 16.89 2.34 -3.16
N ASN A 75 17.20 1.67 -2.06
CA ASN A 75 17.99 0.46 -1.97
C ASN A 75 17.19 -0.56 -1.17
N TYR A 76 17.72 -1.77 -1.04
CA TYR A 76 17.08 -2.85 -0.29
C TYR A 76 18.07 -3.49 0.67
N ALA A 77 17.60 -3.78 1.88
CA ALA A 77 18.40 -4.40 2.92
C ALA A 77 18.69 -5.87 2.58
N GLU A 78 19.91 -6.31 2.86
CA GLU A 78 20.24 -7.74 2.84
C GLU A 78 19.56 -8.46 3.99
N ASP A 79 19.08 -9.67 3.74
CA ASP A 79 18.52 -10.51 4.79
C ASP A 79 19.63 -11.29 5.50
N ILE A 80 19.83 -10.93 6.76
CA ILE A 80 20.71 -11.62 7.71
C ILE A 80 19.89 -12.31 8.81
N GLY A 81 18.59 -12.53 8.55
CA GLY A 81 17.65 -13.17 9.47
C GLY A 81 16.77 -12.21 10.26
N GLN A 82 16.95 -10.89 10.11
CA GLN A 82 16.16 -9.86 10.79
C GLN A 82 14.68 -9.82 10.37
N TYR A 83 14.35 -10.49 9.25
CA TYR A 83 12.98 -10.59 8.74
C TYR A 83 12.33 -11.96 8.99
N ASN A 84 12.90 -12.81 9.86
CA ASN A 84 12.40 -14.16 10.13
C ASN A 84 11.31 -14.23 11.21
N ARG A 85 10.75 -13.09 11.60
CA ARG A 85 9.71 -13.02 12.64
C ARG A 85 8.35 -12.74 12.03
N GLU A 86 7.40 -13.64 12.28
CA GLU A 86 5.98 -13.40 12.04
C GLU A 86 5.49 -12.25 12.90
N LYS A 87 4.77 -11.31 12.28
CA LYS A 87 4.23 -10.13 12.95
C LYS A 87 3.02 -9.58 12.22
N GLU A 88 2.20 -8.83 12.94
CA GLU A 88 1.22 -7.96 12.31
C GLU A 88 1.94 -6.86 11.52
N THR A 89 1.38 -6.50 10.37
CA THR A 89 1.89 -5.44 9.50
C THR A 89 0.75 -4.50 9.10
N TYR A 90 1.08 -3.34 8.52
CA TYR A 90 0.05 -2.38 8.12
C TYR A 90 -0.75 -2.89 6.93
N ALA A 91 -0.08 -3.44 5.93
CA ALA A 91 -0.68 -3.96 4.71
C ALA A 91 0.10 -5.15 4.15
N ALA A 92 -0.60 -6.03 3.44
CA ALA A 92 -0.02 -7.17 2.74
C ALA A 92 0.24 -6.75 1.29
N CYS A 93 1.49 -6.83 0.84
CA CYS A 93 1.88 -6.46 -0.52
C CYS A 93 1.28 -7.44 -1.53
N ALA A 94 0.54 -6.91 -2.52
CA ALA A 94 -0.18 -7.73 -3.50
C ALA A 94 0.72 -8.45 -4.52
N VAL A 95 2.05 -8.22 -4.51
CA VAL A 95 3.03 -9.03 -5.25
C VAL A 95 2.82 -10.52 -4.98
N ALA A 96 2.60 -10.86 -3.70
CA ALA A 96 2.30 -12.22 -3.26
C ALA A 96 1.60 -12.18 -1.89
N ALA A 97 0.27 -12.25 -1.90
CA ALA A 97 -0.54 -12.20 -0.69
C ALA A 97 -1.75 -13.12 -0.76
N LEU A 98 -2.11 -13.68 0.39
CA LEU A 98 -3.30 -14.49 0.60
C LEU A 98 -4.35 -13.67 1.35
N TYR A 99 -5.61 -13.77 0.92
CA TYR A 99 -6.77 -13.07 1.47
C TYR A 99 -7.87 -14.06 1.84
N ARG A 100 -8.47 -13.90 3.02
CA ARG A 100 -9.62 -14.71 3.47
C ARG A 100 -10.87 -14.30 2.70
N LYS A 101 -11.43 -15.23 1.91
CA LYS A 101 -12.56 -14.95 1.01
C LYS A 101 -13.81 -14.48 1.75
N SER A 102 -14.14 -15.11 2.88
CA SER A 102 -15.31 -14.72 3.68
C SER A 102 -15.24 -13.29 4.21
N ILE A 103 -14.04 -12.73 4.40
CA ILE A 103 -13.86 -11.32 4.76
C ILE A 103 -13.90 -10.44 3.51
N LEU A 104 -13.27 -10.84 2.39
CA LEU A 104 -13.39 -10.13 1.10
C LEU A 104 -14.85 -9.95 0.68
N ASP A 105 -15.68 -11.00 0.80
CA ASP A 105 -17.10 -10.96 0.48
C ASP A 105 -17.87 -9.91 1.33
N ARG A 106 -17.34 -9.55 2.51
CA ARG A 106 -17.93 -8.56 3.43
C ARG A 106 -17.41 -7.14 3.22
N ILE A 107 -16.13 -6.99 2.86
CA ILE A 107 -15.47 -5.67 2.77
C ILE A 107 -15.29 -5.18 1.32
N GLY A 108 -15.61 -6.03 0.35
CA GLY A 108 -15.43 -5.77 -1.07
C GLY A 108 -14.01 -6.10 -1.55
N LEU A 109 -13.86 -6.09 -2.88
CA LEU A 109 -12.59 -6.30 -3.57
C LEU A 109 -11.76 -5.01 -3.62
N LEU A 110 -10.68 -5.04 -4.41
CA LEU A 110 -9.88 -3.85 -4.76
C LEU A 110 -10.79 -2.73 -5.29
N ASP A 111 -10.48 -1.50 -4.91
CA ASP A 111 -11.21 -0.30 -5.35
C ASP A 111 -10.69 0.18 -6.70
N ASP A 112 -11.60 0.40 -7.65
CA ASP A 112 -11.29 0.91 -8.98
C ASP A 112 -10.70 2.33 -9.00
N ALA A 113 -10.84 3.06 -7.89
CA ALA A 113 -10.14 4.34 -7.69
C ALA A 113 -8.61 4.19 -7.58
N PHE A 114 -8.11 2.96 -7.35
CA PHE A 114 -6.69 2.63 -7.22
C PHE A 114 -6.29 1.69 -8.34
N PHE A 115 -5.83 2.24 -9.46
CA PHE A 115 -5.45 1.43 -10.63
C PHE A 115 -4.16 0.64 -10.40
N MET A 116 -3.13 1.30 -9.87
CA MET A 116 -1.84 0.69 -9.51
C MET A 116 -1.21 1.52 -8.40
N TYR A 117 -0.50 0.85 -7.49
CA TYR A 117 -0.01 1.40 -6.24
C TYR A 117 -1.14 1.78 -5.27
N TYR A 118 -0.96 1.45 -4.00
CA TYR A 118 -1.92 1.66 -2.90
C TYR A 118 -3.22 0.86 -2.95
N GLU A 119 -3.51 0.08 -3.99
CA GLU A 119 -4.71 -0.77 -4.04
C GLU A 119 -4.73 -1.82 -2.92
N ASP A 120 -3.56 -2.38 -2.61
CA ASP A 120 -3.35 -3.38 -1.56
C ASP A 120 -3.30 -2.77 -0.16
N VAL A 121 -2.71 -1.58 -0.04
CA VAL A 121 -2.71 -0.74 1.15
C VAL A 121 -4.15 -0.33 1.50
N GLU A 122 -4.92 0.14 0.53
CA GLU A 122 -6.31 0.55 0.73
C GLU A 122 -7.18 -0.63 1.17
N LEU A 123 -7.05 -1.79 0.53
CA LEU A 123 -7.80 -2.99 0.91
C LEU A 123 -7.44 -3.45 2.33
N SER A 124 -6.16 -3.42 2.68
CA SER A 124 -5.66 -3.75 4.01
C SER A 124 -6.18 -2.78 5.07
N GLU A 125 -6.12 -1.48 4.81
CA GLU A 125 -6.63 -0.43 5.70
C GLU A 125 -8.14 -0.56 5.91
N ARG A 126 -8.90 -0.83 4.83
CA ARG A 126 -10.34 -1.08 4.88
C ARG A 126 -10.70 -2.25 5.79
N ALA A 127 -9.90 -3.32 5.75
CA ALA A 127 -10.05 -4.48 6.63
C ALA A 127 -9.71 -4.13 8.09
N ARG A 128 -8.60 -3.40 8.32
CA ARG A 128 -8.18 -2.93 9.65
C ARG A 128 -9.25 -2.06 10.31
N MET A 129 -9.91 -1.19 9.54
CA MET A 129 -11.01 -0.36 10.06
C MET A 129 -12.21 -1.17 10.56
N ARG A 130 -12.31 -2.44 10.15
CA ARG A 130 -13.36 -3.39 10.54
C ARG A 130 -12.86 -4.41 11.57
N GLY A 131 -11.68 -4.18 12.15
CA GLY A 131 -11.11 -4.99 13.22
C GLY A 131 -10.41 -6.27 12.75
N PHE A 132 -10.14 -6.40 11.45
CA PHE A 132 -9.35 -7.51 10.91
C PHE A 132 -7.85 -7.23 10.96
N LYS A 133 -7.06 -8.30 10.96
CA LYS A 133 -5.60 -8.28 11.08
C LYS A 133 -4.94 -8.55 9.73
N ILE A 134 -3.78 -7.95 9.55
CA ILE A 134 -2.91 -8.18 8.40
C ILE A 134 -1.58 -8.73 8.93
N MET A 135 -1.21 -9.92 8.49
CA MET A 135 -0.03 -10.61 9.00
C MET A 135 1.05 -10.70 7.93
N TYR A 136 2.30 -10.79 8.39
CA TYR A 136 3.45 -11.12 7.56
C TYR A 136 3.94 -12.52 7.90
N ALA A 137 4.10 -13.38 6.89
CA ALA A 137 4.58 -14.75 7.01
C ALA A 137 6.05 -14.87 6.56
N PRO A 138 7.01 -15.00 7.48
CA PRO A 138 8.44 -14.98 7.15
C PRO A 138 8.93 -16.22 6.38
N HIS A 139 8.18 -17.31 6.43
CA HIS A 139 8.51 -18.57 5.75
C HIS A 139 7.80 -18.72 4.40
N ALA A 140 6.83 -17.85 4.09
CA ALA A 140 6.22 -17.77 2.77
C ALA A 140 7.14 -17.00 1.83
N ILE A 141 8.09 -17.69 1.20
CA ILE A 141 9.17 -17.07 0.42
C ILE A 141 8.78 -16.91 -1.06
N VAL A 142 9.03 -15.71 -1.60
CA VAL A 142 8.86 -15.36 -3.01
C VAL A 142 10.06 -14.56 -3.51
N HIS A 143 10.48 -14.80 -4.74
CA HIS A 143 11.45 -14.00 -5.49
C HIS A 143 10.72 -13.28 -6.62
N HIS A 144 10.87 -11.96 -6.72
CA HIS A 144 10.11 -11.12 -7.65
C HIS A 144 11.04 -10.25 -8.51
N ASP A 145 10.76 -10.19 -9.82
CA ASP A 145 11.48 -9.32 -10.76
C ASP A 145 11.00 -7.86 -10.62
N HIS A 146 11.62 -7.12 -9.70
CA HIS A 146 11.11 -5.79 -9.34
C HIS A 146 11.25 -4.77 -10.49
N ALA A 147 10.10 -4.16 -10.84
CA ALA A 147 9.99 -3.00 -11.71
C ALA A 147 10.38 -3.18 -13.19
N ALA A 148 10.29 -4.40 -13.73
CA ALA A 148 10.44 -4.65 -15.17
C ALA A 148 9.38 -3.90 -16.03
N SER A 149 8.20 -3.62 -15.47
CA SER A 149 7.00 -3.23 -16.25
C SER A 149 6.67 -1.74 -16.28
N SER A 150 6.89 -0.98 -15.20
CA SER A 150 6.38 0.41 -15.07
C SER A 150 7.46 1.50 -15.08
N GLY A 151 8.72 1.14 -14.82
CA GLY A 151 9.84 2.06 -14.67
C GLY A 151 9.66 2.99 -13.46
N GLU A 152 10.52 2.84 -12.44
CA GLU A 152 10.48 3.73 -11.28
C GLU A 152 10.64 5.20 -11.70
N TRP A 153 9.87 6.08 -11.06
CA TRP A 153 9.86 7.53 -11.32
C TRP A 153 9.39 7.95 -12.72
N SER A 154 8.80 7.03 -13.50
CA SER A 154 8.07 7.38 -14.72
C SER A 154 6.89 8.33 -14.42
N ASN A 155 6.37 9.00 -15.45
CA ASN A 155 5.19 9.85 -15.29
C ASN A 155 3.99 9.05 -14.76
N PHE A 156 3.85 7.81 -15.22
CA PHE A 156 2.80 6.90 -14.78
C PHE A 156 2.98 6.53 -13.31
N PHE A 157 4.19 6.13 -12.90
CA PHE A 157 4.51 5.85 -11.50
C PHE A 157 4.16 7.04 -10.60
N ILE A 158 4.67 8.24 -10.92
CA ILE A 158 4.43 9.45 -10.13
C ILE A 158 2.94 9.74 -10.01
N TYR A 159 2.20 9.67 -11.13
CA TYR A 159 0.78 9.95 -11.12
C TYR A 159 0.02 8.98 -10.22
N GLN A 160 0.23 7.67 -10.43
CA GLN A 160 -0.50 6.62 -9.74
C GLN A 160 -0.15 6.56 -8.24
N SER A 161 1.13 6.58 -7.88
CA SER A 161 1.54 6.51 -6.47
C SER A 161 1.10 7.73 -5.66
N GLU A 162 1.17 8.94 -6.22
CA GLU A 162 0.75 10.16 -5.49
C GLU A 162 -0.76 10.32 -5.44
N LEU A 163 -1.48 9.98 -6.51
CA LEU A 163 -2.94 9.95 -6.48
C LEU A 163 -3.43 8.91 -5.48
N GLY A 164 -2.90 7.68 -5.56
CA GLY A 164 -3.19 6.59 -4.63
C GLY A 164 -2.92 7.00 -3.18
N ARG A 165 -1.77 7.63 -2.90
CA ARG A 165 -1.46 8.17 -1.57
C ARG A 165 -2.52 9.18 -1.09
N LEU A 166 -2.84 10.18 -1.91
CA LEU A 166 -3.80 11.21 -1.53
C LEU A 166 -5.22 10.67 -1.37
N LEU A 167 -5.64 9.72 -2.21
CA LEU A 167 -6.91 9.01 -2.07
C LEU A 167 -6.94 8.16 -0.81
N HIS A 168 -5.86 7.44 -0.51
CA HIS A 168 -5.74 6.65 0.72
C HIS A 168 -5.89 7.53 1.97
N VAL A 169 -5.17 8.66 2.04
CA VAL A 169 -5.33 9.65 3.12
C VAL A 169 -6.74 10.23 3.11
N PHE A 170 -7.26 10.58 1.94
CA PHE A 170 -8.62 11.11 1.81
C PHE A 170 -9.68 10.13 2.27
N PHE A 171 -9.50 8.82 2.13
CA PHE A 171 -10.48 7.83 2.55
C PHE A 171 -10.29 7.36 3.99
N TRP A 172 -9.06 7.24 4.48
CA TRP A 172 -8.82 6.50 5.72
C TRP A 172 -8.16 7.30 6.84
N PHE A 173 -7.74 8.53 6.60
CA PHE A 173 -7.17 9.40 7.63
C PHE A 173 -8.22 10.42 8.12
N PRO A 174 -7.98 11.08 9.29
CA PRO A 174 -8.77 12.22 9.71
C PRO A 174 -8.73 13.33 8.66
N GLN A 175 -9.86 13.96 8.37
CA GLN A 175 -9.97 14.97 7.29
C GLN A 175 -9.01 16.16 7.47
N ARG A 176 -8.70 16.53 8.71
CA ARG A 176 -7.67 17.54 9.02
C ARG A 176 -6.28 17.17 8.48
N ILE A 177 -5.95 15.87 8.45
CA ILE A 177 -4.68 15.38 7.91
C ILE A 177 -4.71 15.39 6.39
N PHE A 178 -5.82 14.97 5.78
CA PHE A 178 -6.01 15.08 4.34
C PHE A 178 -5.79 16.52 3.85
N TRP A 179 -6.49 17.51 4.42
CA TRP A 179 -6.34 18.90 3.98
C TRP A 179 -4.92 19.43 4.18
N ARG A 180 -4.27 19.07 5.30
CA ARG A 180 -2.86 19.42 5.55
C ARG A 180 -1.94 18.87 4.45
N GLU A 181 -2.05 17.58 4.12
CA GLU A 181 -1.19 16.94 3.12
C GLU A 181 -1.55 17.36 1.69
N TYR A 182 -2.83 17.57 1.39
CA TYR A 182 -3.28 18.09 0.10
C TYR A 182 -2.77 19.50 -0.15
N LEU A 183 -2.84 20.41 0.84
CA LEU A 183 -2.32 21.77 0.71
C LEU A 183 -0.80 21.81 0.55
N LYS A 184 -0.06 20.99 1.31
CA LYS A 184 1.39 20.82 1.12
C LYS A 184 1.72 20.30 -0.28
N PHE A 185 0.98 19.30 -0.76
CA PHE A 185 1.14 18.75 -2.10
C PHE A 185 0.88 19.83 -3.16
N PHE A 186 -0.28 20.50 -3.09
CA PHE A 186 -0.68 21.55 -4.01
C PHE A 186 0.35 22.70 -4.08
N GLY A 187 0.80 23.20 -2.93
CA GLY A 187 1.84 24.23 -2.87
C GLY A 187 3.15 23.77 -3.54
N LYS A 188 3.61 22.54 -3.28
CA LYS A 188 4.79 21.97 -3.94
C LYS A 188 4.59 21.80 -5.46
N SER A 189 3.38 21.44 -5.91
CA SER A 189 3.05 21.31 -7.33
C SER A 189 3.18 22.64 -8.07
N LEU A 190 2.77 23.76 -7.47
CA LEU A 190 2.93 25.10 -8.05
C LEU A 190 4.41 25.49 -8.18
N LEU A 191 5.21 25.24 -7.14
CA LEU A 191 6.66 25.53 -7.12
C LEU A 191 7.47 24.67 -8.11
N ARG A 192 6.89 23.55 -8.57
CA ARG A 192 7.54 22.63 -9.51
C ARG A 192 7.45 23.07 -10.97
N ILE A 193 6.54 23.97 -11.33
CA ILE A 193 6.40 24.47 -12.71
C ILE A 193 7.68 25.19 -13.18
N PRO A 194 8.23 26.19 -12.45
CA PRO A 194 9.46 26.86 -12.87
C PRO A 194 10.68 25.92 -12.89
N LEU A 195 10.75 24.99 -11.94
CA LEU A 195 11.80 23.97 -11.88
C LEU A 195 11.72 22.97 -13.04
N GLY A 196 10.51 22.62 -13.46
CA GLY A 196 10.25 21.76 -14.62
C GLY A 196 10.71 22.39 -15.92
N ILE A 197 10.47 23.69 -16.11
CA ILE A 197 10.96 24.47 -17.25
C ILE A 197 12.49 24.47 -17.26
N ARG A 198 13.11 24.83 -16.12
CA ARG A 198 14.58 24.94 -15.99
C ARG A 198 15.31 23.61 -16.18
N ARG A 199 14.70 22.48 -15.83
CA ARG A 199 15.31 21.14 -15.88
C ARG A 199 14.83 20.29 -17.06
N ASN A 200 14.06 20.86 -17.99
CA ASN A 200 13.42 20.15 -19.09
C ASN A 200 12.60 18.90 -18.66
N LYS A 201 11.92 19.00 -17.51
CA LYS A 201 11.10 17.94 -16.88
C LYS A 201 9.62 18.31 -16.79
N LEU A 202 9.15 19.23 -17.63
CA LEU A 202 7.77 19.74 -17.64
C LEU A 202 6.70 18.64 -17.65
N ASN A 203 6.88 17.59 -18.46
CA ASN A 203 5.92 16.48 -18.53
C ASN A 203 5.76 15.76 -17.18
N GLN A 204 6.87 15.49 -16.50
CA GLN A 204 6.87 14.89 -15.17
C GLN A 204 6.24 15.80 -14.13
N GLN A 205 6.53 17.11 -14.18
CA GLN A 205 5.93 18.08 -13.25
C GLN A 205 4.43 18.29 -13.49
N SER A 206 3.96 18.15 -14.73
CA SER A 206 2.53 18.28 -15.07
C SER A 206 1.66 17.22 -14.39
N GLN A 207 2.22 16.04 -14.04
CA GLN A 207 1.47 14.98 -13.36
C GLN A 207 0.93 15.44 -12.00
N TYR A 208 1.71 16.23 -11.26
CA TYR A 208 1.29 16.74 -9.95
C TYR A 208 0.11 17.72 -10.05
N ILE A 209 0.04 18.52 -11.12
CA ILE A 209 -1.10 19.41 -11.38
C ILE A 209 -2.33 18.59 -11.75
N LYS A 210 -2.17 17.59 -12.63
CA LYS A 210 -3.26 16.68 -13.02
C LYS A 210 -3.89 15.99 -11.80
N ILE A 211 -3.08 15.58 -10.82
CA ILE A 211 -3.57 15.00 -9.57
C ILE A 211 -4.40 16.01 -8.78
N SER A 212 -3.91 17.24 -8.60
CA SER A 212 -4.67 18.28 -7.90
C SER A 212 -6.00 18.60 -8.59
N LEU A 213 -6.00 18.74 -9.92
CA LEU A 213 -7.22 18.95 -10.70
C LEU A 213 -8.18 17.77 -10.56
N PHE A 214 -7.68 16.54 -10.65
CA PHE A 214 -8.50 15.34 -10.47
C PHE A 214 -9.24 15.36 -9.13
N ILE A 215 -8.54 15.62 -8.03
CA ILE A 215 -9.14 15.67 -6.69
C ILE A 215 -10.22 16.75 -6.60
N VAL A 216 -9.97 17.95 -7.14
CA VAL A 216 -10.94 19.05 -7.11
C VAL A 216 -12.19 18.70 -7.94
N PHE A 217 -12.01 18.23 -9.17
CA PHE A 217 -13.14 17.92 -10.06
C PHE A 217 -13.99 16.74 -9.58
N HIS A 218 -13.39 15.79 -8.85
CA HIS A 218 -14.10 14.60 -8.36
C HIS A 218 -14.45 14.69 -6.86
N LEU A 219 -14.24 15.83 -6.19
CA LEU A 219 -14.38 15.94 -4.73
C LEU A 219 -15.75 15.48 -4.22
N VAL A 220 -16.83 15.83 -4.92
CA VAL A 220 -18.19 15.42 -4.56
C VAL A 220 -18.37 13.91 -4.63
N GLU A 221 -17.86 13.28 -5.70
CA GLU A 221 -17.91 11.82 -5.86
C GLU A 221 -17.06 11.12 -4.80
N LEU A 222 -15.85 11.62 -4.56
CA LEU A 222 -14.95 11.11 -3.52
C LEU A 222 -15.60 11.19 -2.14
N CYS A 223 -16.27 12.30 -1.78
CA CYS A 223 -17.03 12.41 -0.54
C CYS A 223 -18.14 11.34 -0.43
N LYS A 224 -18.87 11.07 -1.51
CA LYS A 224 -19.87 10.00 -1.54
C LYS A 224 -19.23 8.62 -1.34
N LYS A 225 -18.13 8.33 -2.05
CA LYS A 225 -17.36 7.07 -1.89
C LYS A 225 -16.84 6.93 -0.45
N ARG A 226 -16.30 8.00 0.16
CA ARG A 226 -15.82 7.99 1.55
C ARG A 226 -16.95 7.65 2.53
N ASN A 227 -18.10 8.32 2.41
CA ASN A 227 -19.24 8.05 3.29
C ASN A 227 -19.66 6.58 3.23
N LYS A 228 -19.79 6.03 2.02
CA LYS A 228 -20.12 4.61 1.81
C LYS A 228 -19.05 3.69 2.41
N LYS A 229 -17.77 3.97 2.21
CA LYS A 229 -16.66 3.21 2.81
C LYS A 229 -16.71 3.20 4.33
N HIS A 230 -17.26 4.25 4.94
CA HIS A 230 -17.31 4.47 6.39
C HIS A 230 -18.56 3.93 7.06
N GLU A 231 -19.54 3.47 6.27
CA GLU A 231 -20.71 2.79 6.79
C GLU A 231 -20.31 1.58 7.67
N GLY A 232 -20.89 1.52 8.87
CA GLY A 232 -20.62 0.48 9.85
C GLY A 232 -19.28 0.60 10.60
N ILE A 233 -18.44 1.60 10.30
CA ILE A 233 -17.21 1.84 11.07
C ILE A 233 -17.55 2.63 12.34
N PRO A 234 -17.20 2.13 13.54
CA PRO A 234 -17.47 2.85 14.78
C PRO A 234 -16.77 4.22 14.83
N LYS A 235 -17.42 5.19 15.50
CA LYS A 235 -16.84 6.52 15.73
C LYS A 235 -15.48 6.39 16.44
N GLY A 236 -14.51 7.19 16.01
CA GLY A 236 -13.17 7.24 16.61
C GLY A 236 -12.19 6.17 16.11
N VAL A 237 -12.62 5.14 15.37
CA VAL A 237 -11.71 4.10 14.84
C VAL A 237 -10.66 4.69 13.91
N ILE A 238 -11.05 5.64 13.05
CA ILE A 238 -10.12 6.34 12.14
C ILE A 238 -9.07 7.14 12.92
N GLU A 239 -9.48 7.85 13.97
CA GLU A 239 -8.56 8.63 14.79
C GLU A 239 -7.60 7.71 15.55
N LYS A 240 -8.11 6.61 16.11
CA LYS A 240 -7.31 5.59 16.78
C LYS A 240 -6.31 4.92 15.84
N ASN A 241 -6.73 4.60 14.60
CA ASN A 241 -5.81 4.02 13.62
C ASN A 241 -4.71 5.01 13.24
N TYR A 242 -5.07 6.27 12.99
CA TYR A 242 -4.08 7.31 12.72
C TYR A 242 -3.11 7.49 13.90
N GLN A 243 -3.60 7.46 15.14
CA GLN A 243 -2.72 7.51 16.31
C GLN A 243 -1.76 6.31 16.37
N SER A 244 -2.23 5.09 16.04
CA SER A 244 -1.35 3.92 15.97
C SER A 244 -0.25 4.04 14.91
N ILE A 245 -0.51 4.72 13.79
CA ILE A 245 0.49 5.03 12.76
C ILE A 245 1.58 5.96 13.34
N LYS A 246 1.19 6.97 14.14
CA LYS A 246 2.14 7.90 14.77
C LYS A 246 3.03 7.22 15.79
N ASP A 247 2.48 6.27 16.55
CA ASP A 247 3.18 5.60 17.64
C ASP A 247 4.21 4.57 17.12
N ASN A 248 4.03 4.09 15.89
CA ASN A 248 4.89 3.09 15.25
C ASN A 248 6.20 3.66 14.65
N LYS A 249 6.65 4.83 15.12
CA LYS A 249 7.87 5.56 14.68
C LYS A 249 9.21 4.90 15.07
N ARG A 250 9.26 3.58 15.26
CA ARG A 250 10.49 2.87 15.62
C ARG A 250 11.19 2.29 14.40
#